data_AF-A0A2N9M6D2-F1
#
_entry.id   AF-A0A2N9M6D2-F1
#
_cell.length_a   1.000
_cell.length_b   1.000
_cell.length_c   1.000
_cell.angle_alpha   90.00
_cell.angle_beta   90.00
_cell.angle_gamma   90.00
#
_symmetry.space_group_name_H-M   'P 1'
#
loop_
_entity.id
_entity.type
_entity.pdbx_description
1 polymer ?
#
loop_
_entity_poly.entity_id
_entity_poly.type
_entity_poly.pdbx_seq_one_letter_code
_entity_poly.pdbx_strand_id
1 'polypeptide(L)'
;MLKISIIESDKERRLILEGKLIAPWATELQRACDEARQSLRGREIGLDLKNLTVISQEGENLLAALMKEGIKVRGCCVFAREVLRKLRGRVRAQHQDPIS
;
A
#
# COMPACT_ATOMS: atom_id res chain seq x y z
N MET A 1 15.17 -3.23 -6.92
CA MET A 1 14.41 -2.29 -7.75
C MET A 1 12.93 -2.58 -7.59
N LEU A 2 12.10 -1.55 -7.65
CA LEU A 2 10.64 -1.65 -7.64
C LEU A 2 10.13 -1.29 -9.03
N LYS A 3 9.20 -2.08 -9.55
CA LYS A 3 8.41 -1.72 -10.73
C LYS A 3 6.98 -1.46 -10.28
N ILE A 4 6.42 -0.35 -10.73
CA ILE A 4 5.03 0.06 -10.48
C ILE A 4 4.31 0.04 -11.82
N SER A 5 3.18 -0.68 -11.90
CA SER A 5 2.33 -0.71 -13.10
C SER A 5 0.90 -0.34 -12.70
N ILE A 6 0.22 0.47 -13.50
CA ILE A 6 -1.14 0.92 -13.20
C ILE A 6 -2.11 0.19 -14.12
N ILE A 7 -3.11 -0.45 -13.52
CA ILE A 7 -4.28 -0.98 -14.22
C ILE A 7 -5.47 -0.12 -13.85
N GLU A 8 -6.14 0.43 -14.86
CA GLU A 8 -7.37 1.19 -14.67
C GLU A 8 -8.58 0.35 -15.09
N SER A 9 -9.64 0.45 -14.29
CA SER A 9 -10.98 -0.01 -14.61
C SER A 9 -11.97 1.10 -14.29
N ASP A 10 -13.23 0.92 -14.70
CA ASP A 10 -14.30 1.89 -14.43
C ASP A 10 -14.56 2.13 -12.94
N LYS A 11 -14.18 1.17 -12.07
CA LYS A 11 -14.45 1.22 -10.62
C LYS A 11 -13.20 1.42 -9.76
N GLU A 12 -12.04 1.00 -10.26
CA GLU A 12 -10.82 0.94 -9.48
C GLU A 12 -9.60 1.26 -10.35
N ARG A 13 -8.68 2.06 -9.81
CA ARG A 13 -7.32 2.19 -10.28
C ARG A 13 -6.41 1.37 -9.36
N ARG A 14 -5.72 0.38 -9.91
CA ARG A 14 -4.86 -0.53 -9.15
C ARG A 14 -3.39 -0.35 -9.52
N LEU A 15 -2.54 -0.16 -8.53
CA LEU A 15 -1.08 -0.14 -8.68
C LEU A 15 -0.54 -1.53 -8.36
N ILE A 16 0.07 -2.19 -9.34
CA ILE A 16 0.74 -3.47 -9.19
C ILE A 16 2.21 -3.21 -8.87
N LEU A 17 2.66 -3.80 -7.76
CA LEU A 17 4.02 -3.66 -7.26
C LEU A 17 4.80 -4.95 -7.47
N GLU A 18 5.92 -4.86 -8.20
CA GLU A 18 6.81 -5.98 -8.46
C GLU A 18 8.23 -5.65 -7.98
N GLY A 19 8.87 -6.60 -7.29
CA GLY A 19 10.26 -6.45 -6.84
C GLY A 19 10.39 -6.10 -5.36
N LYS A 20 11.19 -5.08 -5.02
CA LYS A 20 11.58 -4.76 -3.63
C LYS A 20 11.04 -3.39 -3.19
N LEU A 21 10.23 -3.35 -2.14
CA LEU A 21 9.75 -2.13 -1.50
C LEU A 21 10.67 -1.74 -0.35
N ILE A 22 11.79 -1.11 -0.70
CA ILE A 22 12.81 -0.61 0.22
C ILE A 22 13.12 0.85 -0.12
N ALA A 23 13.83 1.60 0.73
CA ALA A 23 14.35 2.91 0.34
C ALA A 23 15.26 2.78 -0.91
N PRO A 24 15.14 3.63 -1.95
CA PRO A 24 14.30 4.84 -2.07
C PRO A 24 12.89 4.62 -2.63
N TRP A 25 12.57 3.39 -3.07
CA TRP A 25 11.34 3.05 -3.78
C TRP A 25 10.04 3.27 -2.98
N ALA A 26 10.13 3.33 -1.64
CA ALA A 26 9.03 3.75 -0.78
C ALA A 26 8.58 5.19 -1.11
N THR A 27 9.52 6.13 -1.24
CA THR A 27 9.22 7.52 -1.58
C THR A 27 8.57 7.63 -2.96
N GLU A 28 9.05 6.84 -3.92
CA GLU A 28 8.48 6.82 -5.27
C GLU A 28 7.07 6.23 -5.31
N LEU A 29 6.81 5.17 -4.53
CA LEU A 29 5.48 4.61 -4.38
C LEU A 29 4.49 5.61 -3.76
N GLN A 30 4.92 6.37 -2.75
CA GLN A 30 4.09 7.42 -2.15
C GLN A 30 3.68 8.44 -3.22
N ARG A 31 4.66 8.96 -3.98
CA ARG A 31 4.40 9.93 -5.05
C ARG A 31 3.45 9.36 -6.11
N ALA A 32 3.66 8.11 -6.53
CA ALA A 32 2.79 7.45 -7.50
C ALA A 32 1.35 7.29 -6.97
N CYS A 33 1.17 7.02 -5.67
CA CYS A 33 -0.14 6.96 -5.05
C CYS A 33 -0.83 8.33 -5.02
N ASP A 34 -0.09 9.39 -4.70
CA ASP A 34 -0.62 10.76 -4.64
C ASP A 34 -1.05 11.25 -6.03
N GLU A 35 -0.23 11.03 -7.05
CA GLU A 35 -0.58 11.31 -8.46
C GLU A 35 -1.80 10.48 -8.91
N ALA A 36 -1.83 9.21 -8.55
CA ALA A 36 -2.96 8.33 -8.86
C ALA A 36 -4.25 8.74 -8.13
N ARG A 37 -4.17 9.42 -6.98
CA ARG A 37 -5.33 9.93 -6.24
C ARG A 37 -5.94 11.18 -6.88
N GLN A 38 -5.12 12.09 -7.37
CA GLN A 38 -5.57 13.36 -7.94
C GLN A 38 -6.49 13.18 -9.17
N SER A 39 -6.42 12.05 -9.86
CA SER A 39 -7.22 11.77 -11.07
C SER A 39 -8.23 10.62 -10.92
N LEU A 40 -8.69 10.33 -9.70
CA LEU A 40 -9.59 9.19 -9.45
C LEU A 40 -10.98 9.36 -10.06
N ARG A 41 -11.52 10.58 -10.20
CA ARG A 41 -12.88 10.83 -10.71
C ARG A 41 -13.95 9.94 -10.04
N GLY A 42 -13.82 9.70 -8.73
CA GLY A 42 -14.71 8.83 -7.95
C GLY A 42 -14.35 7.34 -7.92
N ARG A 43 -13.27 6.93 -8.58
CA ARG A 43 -12.76 5.54 -8.54
C ARG A 43 -12.03 5.25 -7.23
N GLU A 44 -12.04 3.99 -6.82
CA GLU A 44 -11.22 3.52 -5.70
C GLU A 44 -9.76 3.34 -6.13
N ILE A 45 -8.82 3.47 -5.19
CA ILE A 45 -7.42 3.12 -5.40
C ILE A 45 -7.06 1.85 -4.63
N GLY A 46 -6.29 0.97 -5.28
CA GLY A 46 -5.79 -0.26 -4.67
C GLY A 46 -4.32 -0.53 -4.97
N LEU A 47 -3.64 -1.26 -4.08
CA LEU A 47 -2.30 -1.79 -4.27
C LEU A 47 -2.35 -3.31 -4.41
N ASP A 48 -1.62 -3.86 -5.37
CA ASP A 48 -1.36 -5.29 -5.48
C ASP A 48 0.09 -5.60 -5.08
N LEU A 49 0.27 -6.34 -3.98
CA LEU A 49 1.57 -6.69 -3.42
C LEU A 49 2.01 -8.11 -3.78
N LYS A 50 1.28 -8.82 -4.67
CA LYS A 50 1.49 -10.24 -4.96
C LYS A 50 2.92 -10.55 -5.38
N ASN A 51 3.53 -9.62 -6.11
CA ASN A 51 4.85 -9.78 -6.72
C ASN A 51 5.96 -9.04 -5.94
N LEU A 52 5.68 -8.59 -4.71
CA LEU A 52 6.73 -8.09 -3.82
C LEU A 52 7.52 -9.25 -3.23
N THR A 53 8.83 -9.07 -3.21
CA THR A 53 9.82 -10.06 -2.74
C THR A 53 10.50 -9.62 -1.45
N VAL A 54 10.61 -8.31 -1.21
CA VAL A 54 11.23 -7.71 -0.03
C VAL A 54 10.44 -6.45 0.35
N ILE A 55 10.24 -6.24 1.64
CA ILE A 55 9.65 -5.04 2.22
C ILE A 55 10.55 -4.61 3.38
N SER A 56 11.10 -3.39 3.36
CA SER A 56 11.85 -2.84 4.51
C SER A 56 10.90 -2.21 5.53
N GLN A 57 11.41 -1.79 6.69
CA GLN A 57 10.60 -1.12 7.70
C GLN A 57 9.95 0.16 7.18
N GLU A 58 10.65 0.91 6.34
CA GLU A 58 10.13 2.12 5.67
C GLU A 58 8.98 1.74 4.72
N GLY A 59 9.13 0.65 3.97
CA GLY A 59 8.08 0.10 3.11
C GLY A 59 6.85 -0.34 3.92
N GLU A 60 7.04 -0.98 5.07
CA GLU A 60 5.94 -1.32 5.98
C GLU A 60 5.21 -0.09 6.50
N ASN A 61 5.95 0.93 6.93
CA ASN A 61 5.40 2.17 7.46
C ASN A 61 4.58 2.91 6.40
N LEU A 62 5.09 2.96 5.18
CA LEU A 62 4.38 3.50 4.03
C LEU A 62 3.06 2.74 3.76
N LEU A 63 3.12 1.42 3.67
CA LEU A 63 1.90 0.61 3.45
C LEU A 63 0.88 0.83 4.58
N ALA A 64 1.33 0.96 5.82
CA ALA A 64 0.47 1.26 6.96
C ALA A 64 -0.22 2.63 6.82
N ALA A 65 0.53 3.67 6.43
CA ALA A 65 -0.01 5.01 6.18
C ALA A 65 -1.06 4.99 5.05
N LEU A 66 -0.72 4.38 3.91
CA LEU A 66 -1.64 4.26 2.77
C LEU A 66 -2.92 3.48 3.13
N MET A 67 -2.81 2.44 3.96
CA MET A 67 -3.97 1.69 4.46
C MET A 67 -4.85 2.53 5.39
N LYS A 68 -4.28 3.39 6.25
CA LYS A 68 -5.05 4.32 7.09
C LYS A 68 -5.82 5.34 6.26
N GLU A 69 -5.23 5.76 5.15
CA GLU A 69 -5.86 6.67 4.19
C GLU A 69 -6.88 5.98 3.28
N GLY A 70 -7.19 4.69 3.53
CA GLY A 70 -8.26 3.96 2.85
C GLY A 70 -7.85 3.24 1.57
N ILE A 71 -6.55 3.18 1.22
CA ILE A 71 -6.10 2.42 0.05
C ILE A 71 -6.28 0.92 0.31
N LYS A 72 -6.96 0.24 -0.62
CA LYS A 72 -7.19 -1.21 -0.53
C LYS A 72 -5.95 -1.98 -0.96
N VAL A 73 -5.41 -2.81 -0.06
CA VAL A 73 -4.26 -3.66 -0.38
C VAL A 73 -4.72 -5.09 -0.68
N ARG A 74 -4.26 -5.64 -1.82
CA ARG A 74 -4.60 -6.97 -2.36
C ARG A 74 -3.32 -7.72 -2.72
N GLY A 75 -3.46 -9.05 -2.90
CA GLY A 75 -2.37 -9.91 -3.36
C GLY A 75 -1.23 -9.99 -2.37
N CYS A 76 -1.12 -11.09 -1.61
CA CYS A 76 0.00 -11.28 -0.70
C CYS A 76 0.63 -12.64 -0.91
N CYS A 77 1.94 -12.65 -1.18
CA CYS A 77 2.78 -13.78 -0.85
C CYS A 77 2.70 -14.05 0.67
N VAL A 78 2.99 -15.27 1.12
CA VAL A 78 2.86 -15.66 2.55
C VAL A 78 3.65 -14.71 3.46
N PHE A 79 4.79 -14.20 2.97
CA PHE A 79 5.59 -13.15 3.61
C PHE A 79 4.85 -11.81 3.75
N ALA A 80 4.30 -11.27 2.66
CA ALA A 80 3.50 -10.04 2.70
C ALA A 80 2.23 -10.20 3.56
N ARG A 81 1.67 -11.42 3.64
CA ARG A 81 0.51 -11.70 4.51
C ARG A 81 0.84 -11.52 5.98
N GLU A 82 2.03 -11.93 6.42
CA GLU A 82 2.49 -11.75 7.81
C GLU A 82 2.78 -10.28 8.13
N VAL A 83 3.41 -9.56 7.20
CA VAL A 83 3.60 -8.10 7.30
C VAL A 83 2.24 -7.39 7.40
N LEU A 84 1.29 -7.70 6.52
CA LEU A 84 -0.05 -7.12 6.57
C LEU A 84 -0.80 -7.46 7.85
N ARG A 85 -0.63 -8.67 8.40
CA ARG A 85 -1.24 -9.05 9.69
C ARG A 85 -0.73 -8.16 10.82
N LYS A 86 0.59 -7.94 10.89
CA LYS A 86 1.21 -7.03 11.85
C LYS A 86 0.71 -5.60 11.65
N LEU A 87 0.67 -5.11 10.42
CA LEU A 87 0.21 -3.76 10.10
C LEU A 87 -1.27 -3.54 10.45
N ARG A 88 -2.15 -4.49 10.14
CA ARG A 88 -3.57 -4.44 10.55
C ARG A 88 -3.73 -4.38 12.07
N GLY A 89 -2.89 -5.09 12.82
CA GLY A 89 -2.84 -5.00 14.27
C GLY A 89 -2.46 -3.59 14.76
N ARG A 90 -1.40 -2.99 14.19
CA ARG A 90 -0.95 -1.63 14.54
C ARG A 90 -2.01 -0.57 14.22
N VAL A 91 -2.64 -0.64 13.04
CA VAL A 91 -3.70 0.29 12.63
C VAL A 91 -4.89 0.21 13.58
N ARG A 92 -5.32 -0.99 13.97
CA ARG A 92 -6.42 -1.18 14.92
C ARG A 92 -6.09 -0.63 16.31
N ALA A 93 -4.88 -0.90 16.81
CA ALA A 93 -4.45 -0.39 18.12
C ALA A 93 -4.39 1.15 18.17
N GLN A 94 -4.04 1.80 17.07
CA GLN A 94 -3.97 3.27 16.98
C GLN A 94 -5.34 3.95 16.74
N HIS A 95 -6.36 3.20 16.34
CA HIS A 95 -7.74 3.70 16.30
C HIS A 95 -8.47 3.61 17.65
N GLN A 96 -7.79 3.09 18.67
CA GLN A 96 -8.35 2.82 19.99
C GLN A 96 -7.56 3.60 21.05
N ASP A 97 -7.24 4.85 20.78
CA ASP A 97 -6.94 5.81 21.85
C ASP A 97 -8.28 6.33 22.39
N PRO A 98 -8.61 6.06 23.67
CA PRO A 98 -9.81 6.60 24.29
C PRO A 98 -9.61 8.10 24.49
N ILE A 99 -10.58 8.87 24.00
CA ILE A 99 -10.79 10.25 24.42
C ILE A 99 -10.88 10.22 25.95
N SER A 100 -9.84 10.75 26.62
CA SER A 100 -9.91 11.16 28.02
C SER A 100 -10.48 12.57 28.10
#